data_AF-V4JIJ1-F1
#
_entry.id   AF-V4JIJ1-F1
#
_cell.length_a   1.000
_cell.length_b   1.000
_cell.length_c   1.000
_cell.angle_alpha   90.00
_cell.angle_beta   90.00
_cell.angle_gamma   90.00
#
_symmetry.space_group_name_H-M   'P 1'
#
loop_
_entity.id
_entity.type
_entity.pdbx_description
1 polymer ?
#
loop_
_entity_poly.entity_id
_entity_poly.type
_entity_poly.pdbx_seq_one_letter_code
_entity_poly.pdbx_strand_id
1 'polypeptide(L)'
;MKTRLIISILAIVAPALWLKKTYGAASGKELDWILAPTAALINMVSDLHFVRESGLGWIDATHNAVIAPSCAGINFLIVAFCAVGLRGVWGFRSPIAQLGWIAAALPAVFAATLMVNTLRIRLLIELHHLDIYGTRFTAELAHLIGGVVIYYGSLLCLFWWVSVILKRRAPVANATGWAPPPWAWWLVPPAGYLLITLGAPLVTGNFLSDVAAFTRHATTVVLLSGALSLPGLVVTLIPRSIKGS
;
A
#
# COMPACT_ATOMS: atom_id res chain seq x y z
N MET A 1 -22.30 -20.10 6.34
CA MET A 1 -21.00 -19.55 6.82
C MET A 1 -20.02 -19.30 5.68
N LYS A 2 -19.75 -20.30 4.82
CA LYS A 2 -18.88 -20.15 3.63
C LYS A 2 -19.37 -19.08 2.65
N THR A 3 -20.67 -19.05 2.33
CA THR A 3 -21.27 -18.07 1.40
C THR A 3 -21.06 -16.62 1.84
N ARG A 4 -21.18 -16.34 3.14
CA ARG A 4 -21.00 -15.00 3.70
C ARG A 4 -19.55 -14.51 3.60
N LEU A 5 -18.60 -15.39 3.93
CA LEU A 5 -17.17 -15.10 3.79
C LEU A 5 -16.81 -14.84 2.32
N ILE A 6 -17.35 -15.64 1.40
CA ILE A 6 -17.17 -15.43 -0.05
C ILE A 6 -17.70 -14.06 -0.46
N ILE A 7 -18.92 -13.69 -0.05
CA ILE A 7 -19.50 -12.38 -0.36
C ILE A 7 -18.62 -11.25 0.18
N SER A 8 -18.16 -11.33 1.43
CA SER A 8 -17.29 -10.30 2.02
C SER A 8 -15.93 -10.21 1.32
N ILE A 9 -15.34 -11.33 0.92
CA ILE A 9 -14.09 -11.34 0.15
C ILE A 9 -14.32 -10.71 -1.24
N LEU A 10 -15.41 -11.06 -1.92
CA LEU A 10 -15.76 -10.46 -3.21
C LEU A 10 -16.00 -8.95 -3.10
N ALA A 11 -16.66 -8.50 -2.02
CA ALA A 11 -16.88 -7.08 -1.75
C ALA A 11 -15.58 -6.28 -1.53
N ILE A 12 -14.46 -6.95 -1.23
CA ILE A 12 -13.14 -6.33 -1.08
C ILE A 12 -12.34 -6.45 -2.39
N VAL A 13 -12.26 -7.67 -2.94
CA VAL A 13 -11.39 -8.00 -4.06
C VAL A 13 -11.94 -7.45 -5.39
N ALA A 14 -13.25 -7.46 -5.62
CA ALA A 14 -13.81 -6.99 -6.88
C ALA A 14 -13.57 -5.48 -7.11
N PRO A 15 -13.81 -4.57 -6.13
CA PRO A 15 -13.45 -3.16 -6.29
C PRO A 15 -11.94 -2.95 -6.47
N ALA A 16 -11.10 -3.71 -5.76
CA ALA A 16 -9.65 -3.65 -5.89
C ALA A 16 -9.17 -4.03 -7.30
N LEU A 17 -9.70 -5.11 -7.87
CA LEU A 17 -9.38 -5.55 -9.23
C LEU A 17 -9.95 -4.59 -10.29
N TRP A 18 -11.17 -4.09 -10.09
CA TRP A 18 -11.77 -3.09 -10.97
C TRP A 18 -10.92 -1.83 -11.01
N LEU A 19 -10.52 -1.30 -9.84
CA LEU A 19 -9.66 -0.13 -9.74
C LEU A 19 -8.29 -0.38 -10.38
N LYS A 20 -7.69 -1.55 -10.13
CA LYS A 20 -6.40 -1.95 -10.76
C LYS A 20 -6.48 -1.94 -12.28
N LYS A 21 -7.59 -2.43 -12.84
CA LYS A 21 -7.81 -2.49 -14.28
C LYS A 21 -8.03 -1.10 -14.88
N THR A 22 -8.85 -0.25 -14.25
CA THR A 22 -9.18 1.07 -14.79
C THR A 22 -8.01 2.05 -14.68
N TYR A 23 -7.25 2.03 -13.58
CA TYR A 23 -6.14 2.97 -13.44
C TYR A 23 -4.95 2.62 -14.34
N GLY A 24 -4.76 1.35 -14.72
CA GLY A 24 -3.61 0.91 -15.52
C GLY A 24 -3.46 1.62 -16.87
N ALA A 25 -4.54 2.22 -17.38
CA ALA A 25 -4.58 3.02 -18.59
C ALA A 25 -4.88 4.52 -18.34
N ALA A 26 -4.97 4.93 -17.07
CA ALA A 26 -5.45 6.26 -16.71
C ALA A 26 -4.36 7.34 -16.85
N SER A 27 -4.75 8.46 -17.45
CA SER A 27 -3.99 9.70 -17.52
C SER A 27 -4.01 10.47 -16.19
N GLY A 28 -3.11 11.45 -16.01
CA GLY A 28 -3.09 12.29 -14.81
C GLY A 28 -4.43 12.97 -14.51
N LYS A 29 -5.19 13.37 -15.54
CA LYS A 29 -6.52 13.97 -15.42
C LYS A 29 -7.55 13.01 -14.81
N GLU A 30 -7.50 11.73 -15.19
CA GLU A 30 -8.40 10.70 -14.65
C GLU A 30 -8.05 10.32 -13.21
N LEU A 31 -6.87 10.73 -12.73
CA LEU A 31 -6.39 10.51 -11.37
C LEU A 31 -6.55 11.75 -10.46
N ASP A 32 -7.16 12.83 -10.95
CA ASP A 32 -7.33 14.06 -10.17
C ASP A 32 -8.08 13.84 -8.85
N TRP A 33 -8.99 12.85 -8.78
CA TRP A 33 -9.73 12.54 -7.55
C TRP A 33 -8.84 12.10 -6.37
N ILE A 34 -7.64 11.58 -6.64
CA ILE A 34 -6.64 11.22 -5.62
C ILE A 34 -5.44 12.18 -5.63
N LEU A 35 -5.07 12.71 -6.81
CA LEU A 35 -3.95 13.65 -6.95
C LEU A 35 -4.28 15.04 -6.40
N ALA A 36 -5.48 15.57 -6.65
CA ALA A 36 -5.90 16.87 -6.13
C ALA A 36 -5.89 16.94 -4.60
N PRO A 37 -6.50 16.01 -3.85
CA PRO A 37 -6.41 16.04 -2.39
C PRO A 37 -4.99 15.76 -1.89
N THR A 38 -4.19 14.97 -2.60
CA THR A 38 -2.76 14.79 -2.25
C THR A 38 -1.99 16.10 -2.40
N ALA A 39 -2.15 16.81 -3.52
CA ALA A 39 -1.52 18.09 -3.79
C ALA A 39 -1.95 19.15 -2.77
N ALA A 40 -3.24 19.24 -2.46
CA ALA A 40 -3.75 20.11 -1.41
C ALA A 40 -3.11 19.79 -0.05
N LEU A 41 -3.00 18.51 0.32
CA LEU A 41 -2.38 18.12 1.58
C LEU A 41 -0.89 18.48 1.61
N ILE A 42 -0.16 18.29 0.50
CA ILE A 42 1.25 18.70 0.37
C ILE A 42 1.37 20.22 0.60
N ASN A 43 0.58 21.03 -0.12
CA ASN A 43 0.60 22.49 -0.01
C ASN A 43 0.25 22.98 1.41
N MET A 44 -0.52 22.19 2.18
CA MET A 44 -0.86 22.53 3.57
C MET A 44 0.27 22.23 4.57
N VAL A 45 1.11 21.23 4.31
CA VAL A 45 2.08 20.70 5.28
C VAL A 45 3.54 20.94 4.91
N SER A 46 3.78 21.62 3.79
CA SER A 46 5.11 21.93 3.28
C SER A 46 5.10 23.28 2.54
N ASP A 47 6.29 23.73 2.17
CA ASP A 47 6.59 24.89 1.35
C ASP A 47 6.44 24.63 -0.17
N LEU A 48 5.97 23.43 -0.54
CA LEU A 48 5.67 23.07 -1.92
C LEU A 48 4.33 23.69 -2.36
N HIS A 49 4.26 24.09 -3.62
CA HIS A 49 3.13 24.77 -4.23
C HIS A 49 2.71 24.08 -5.53
N PHE A 50 1.97 22.98 -5.39
CA PHE A 50 1.40 22.27 -6.52
C PHE A 50 0.17 22.98 -7.07
N VAL A 51 0.25 23.39 -8.33
CA VAL A 51 -0.84 23.97 -9.12
C VAL A 51 -1.17 23.04 -10.28
N ARG A 52 -2.45 22.97 -10.65
CA ARG A 52 -2.91 22.14 -11.77
C ARG A 52 -2.71 22.88 -13.09
N GLU A 53 -1.85 22.34 -13.94
CA GLU A 53 -1.53 22.85 -15.27
C GLU A 53 -2.17 21.98 -16.36
N SER A 54 -2.80 22.60 -17.35
CA SER A 54 -3.47 21.87 -18.43
C SER A 54 -2.47 21.05 -19.25
N GLY A 55 -2.66 19.73 -19.29
CA GLY A 55 -1.83 18.80 -20.06
C GLY A 55 -0.62 18.23 -19.32
N LEU A 56 -0.14 18.89 -18.26
CA LEU A 56 1.02 18.44 -17.47
C LEU A 56 0.62 17.81 -16.12
N GLY A 57 -0.58 18.11 -15.61
CA GLY A 57 -1.04 17.61 -14.31
C GLY A 57 -0.69 18.56 -13.18
N TRP A 58 -0.31 18.04 -12.02
CA TRP A 58 0.02 18.85 -10.85
C TRP A 58 1.52 19.15 -10.82
N ILE A 59 1.87 20.43 -10.90
CA ILE A 59 3.25 20.90 -11.02
C ILE A 59 3.59 21.92 -9.93
N ASP A 60 4.84 21.89 -9.47
CA ASP A 60 5.47 22.93 -8.66
C ASP A 60 6.63 23.50 -9.48
N ALA A 61 6.50 24.76 -9.91
CA ALA A 61 7.49 25.43 -10.75
C ALA A 61 8.73 25.87 -9.96
N THR A 62 8.60 26.12 -8.67
CA THR A 62 9.72 26.54 -7.80
C THR A 62 10.69 25.38 -7.58
N HIS A 63 10.15 24.17 -7.41
CA HIS A 63 10.93 22.95 -7.15
C HIS A 63 11.14 22.09 -8.41
N ASN A 64 10.66 22.53 -9.58
CA ASN A 64 10.67 21.77 -10.84
C ASN A 64 10.09 20.34 -10.70
N ALA A 65 9.03 20.20 -9.91
CA ALA A 65 8.44 18.91 -9.57
C ALA A 65 7.09 18.70 -10.28
N VAL A 66 6.86 17.47 -10.76
CA VAL A 66 5.58 17.05 -11.36
C VAL A 66 5.08 15.78 -10.68
N ILE A 67 3.80 15.76 -10.30
CA ILE A 67 3.18 14.56 -9.74
C ILE A 67 2.73 13.64 -10.89
N ALA A 68 3.59 12.70 -11.26
CA ALA A 68 3.29 11.70 -12.29
C ALA A 68 2.19 10.71 -11.83
N PRO A 69 1.47 10.06 -12.76
CA PRO A 69 0.51 8.99 -12.43
C PRO A 69 1.08 7.86 -11.56
N SER A 70 2.36 7.55 -11.69
CA SER A 70 3.07 6.56 -10.84
C SER A 70 3.11 6.97 -9.35
N CYS A 71 2.95 8.25 -9.06
CA CYS A 71 2.86 8.82 -7.71
C CYS A 71 1.42 8.91 -7.18
N ALA A 72 0.41 8.33 -7.84
CA ALA A 72 -0.97 8.44 -7.35
C ALA A 72 -1.27 7.59 -6.11
N GLY A 73 -0.37 6.69 -5.69
CA GLY A 73 -0.55 5.86 -4.49
C GLY A 73 -1.64 4.79 -4.61
N ILE A 74 -2.23 4.59 -5.79
CA ILE A 74 -3.36 3.66 -6.00
C ILE A 74 -2.99 2.20 -5.67
N ASN A 75 -1.77 1.76 -5.99
CA ASN A 75 -1.31 0.42 -5.61
C ASN A 75 -1.28 0.23 -4.09
N PHE A 76 -0.85 1.24 -3.35
CA PHE A 76 -0.89 1.23 -1.89
C PHE A 76 -2.33 1.20 -1.39
N LEU A 77 -3.22 2.04 -1.94
CA LEU A 77 -4.64 2.05 -1.60
C LEU A 77 -5.28 0.68 -1.77
N ILE A 78 -5.05 0.02 -2.91
CA ILE A 78 -5.60 -1.30 -3.22
C ILE A 78 -5.12 -2.33 -2.19
N VAL A 79 -3.81 -2.41 -1.94
CA VAL A 79 -3.25 -3.41 -1.03
C VAL A 79 -3.67 -3.12 0.41
N ALA A 80 -3.67 -1.86 0.83
CA ALA A 80 -4.12 -1.45 2.16
C ALA A 80 -5.59 -1.80 2.37
N PHE A 81 -6.47 -1.52 1.39
CA PHE A 81 -7.88 -1.88 1.44
C PHE A 81 -8.08 -3.39 1.59
N CYS A 82 -7.37 -4.19 0.77
CA CYS A 82 -7.41 -5.64 0.86
C CYS A 82 -6.92 -6.13 2.22
N ALA A 83 -5.76 -5.67 2.69
CA ALA A 83 -5.18 -6.13 3.94
C ALA A 83 -6.06 -5.79 5.16
N VAL A 84 -6.53 -4.54 5.25
CA VAL A 84 -7.39 -4.05 6.36
C VAL A 84 -8.78 -4.66 6.27
N GLY A 85 -9.37 -4.72 5.07
CA GLY A 85 -10.69 -5.30 4.83
C GLY A 85 -10.73 -6.78 5.24
N LEU A 86 -9.79 -7.58 4.70
CA LEU A 86 -9.70 -9.01 5.03
C LEU A 86 -9.44 -9.18 6.54
N ARG A 87 -8.57 -8.39 7.16
CA ARG A 87 -8.30 -8.52 8.59
C ARG A 87 -9.54 -8.38 9.46
N GLY A 88 -10.47 -7.48 9.12
CA GLY A 88 -11.71 -7.29 9.87
C GLY A 88 -12.82 -8.29 9.54
N VAL A 89 -12.93 -8.75 8.28
CA VAL A 89 -13.95 -9.74 7.89
C VAL A 89 -13.83 -11.04 8.69
N TRP A 90 -12.61 -11.51 8.98
CA TRP A 90 -12.38 -12.67 9.85
C TRP A 90 -12.56 -12.35 11.34
N GLY A 91 -12.60 -11.08 11.74
CA GLY A 91 -12.80 -10.63 13.12
C GLY A 91 -14.27 -10.51 13.54
N PHE A 92 -15.18 -10.24 12.61
CA PHE A 92 -16.60 -9.99 12.91
C PHE A 92 -17.52 -11.17 12.57
N ARG A 93 -18.48 -11.47 13.45
CA ARG A 93 -19.49 -12.55 13.25
C ARG A 93 -20.71 -12.10 12.46
N SER A 94 -21.13 -10.84 12.59
CA SER A 94 -22.35 -10.31 11.97
C SER A 94 -22.07 -9.82 10.55
N PRO A 95 -22.92 -10.15 9.54
CA PRO A 95 -22.74 -9.64 8.18
C PRO A 95 -22.87 -8.12 8.11
N ILE A 96 -23.74 -7.54 8.94
CA ILE A 96 -23.89 -6.08 9.06
C ILE A 96 -22.60 -5.45 9.61
N ALA A 97 -21.98 -6.09 10.62
CA ALA A 97 -20.69 -5.63 11.16
C ALA A 97 -19.54 -5.79 10.14
N GLN A 98 -19.53 -6.86 9.35
CA GLN A 98 -18.57 -7.05 8.26
C GLN A 98 -18.74 -5.99 7.17
N LEU A 99 -19.97 -5.69 6.77
CA LEU A 99 -20.26 -4.63 5.80
C LEU A 99 -19.89 -3.26 6.35
N GLY A 100 -20.26 -2.96 7.60
CA GLY A 100 -19.87 -1.73 8.28
C GLY A 100 -18.34 -1.58 8.39
N TRP A 101 -17.62 -2.67 8.63
CA TRP A 101 -16.16 -2.66 8.61
C TRP A 101 -15.60 -2.35 7.22
N ILE A 102 -16.08 -3.02 6.17
CA ILE A 102 -15.61 -2.76 4.80
C ILE A 102 -15.91 -1.32 4.39
N ALA A 103 -17.11 -0.82 4.71
CA ALA A 103 -17.53 0.54 4.44
C ALA A 103 -16.67 1.57 5.20
N ALA A 104 -16.28 1.30 6.44
CA ALA A 104 -15.38 2.16 7.21
C ALA A 104 -13.91 2.03 6.80
N ALA A 105 -13.49 0.85 6.34
CA ALA A 105 -12.11 0.58 5.94
C ALA A 105 -11.72 1.43 4.73
N LEU A 106 -12.61 1.54 3.73
CA LEU A 106 -12.34 2.29 2.49
C LEU A 106 -11.92 3.75 2.73
N PRO A 107 -12.70 4.61 3.42
CA PRO A 107 -12.30 5.98 3.70
C PRO A 107 -11.06 6.05 4.61
N ALA A 108 -10.90 5.12 5.55
CA ALA A 108 -9.73 5.09 6.43
C ALA A 108 -8.42 4.80 5.65
N VAL A 109 -8.43 3.82 4.74
CA VAL A 109 -7.27 3.53 3.90
C VAL A 109 -7.06 4.58 2.82
N PHE A 110 -8.12 5.26 2.36
CA PHE A 110 -7.99 6.41 1.47
C PHE A 110 -7.26 7.56 2.16
N ALA A 111 -7.67 7.95 3.37
CA ALA A 111 -6.98 8.96 4.16
C ALA A 111 -5.52 8.56 4.45
N ALA A 112 -5.27 7.31 4.85
CA ALA A 112 -3.92 6.81 5.04
C ALA A 112 -3.09 6.88 3.73
N THR A 113 -3.70 6.58 2.58
CA THR A 113 -3.04 6.70 1.28
C THR A 113 -2.62 8.14 1.00
N LEU A 114 -3.48 9.12 1.24
CA LEU A 114 -3.13 10.53 1.06
C LEU A 114 -1.91 10.91 1.92
N MET A 115 -1.93 10.57 3.22
CA MET A 115 -0.83 10.88 4.13
C MET A 115 0.49 10.23 3.70
N VAL A 116 0.45 8.94 3.38
CA VAL A 116 1.63 8.17 2.98
C VAL A 116 2.16 8.66 1.63
N ASN A 117 1.27 9.01 0.70
CA ASN A 117 1.64 9.52 -0.61
C ASN A 117 2.23 10.93 -0.53
N THR A 118 1.68 11.81 0.32
CA THR A 118 2.26 13.12 0.63
C THR A 118 3.68 12.98 1.17
N LEU A 119 3.90 12.09 2.15
CA LEU A 119 5.24 11.83 2.69
C LEU A 119 6.20 11.34 1.60
N ARG A 120 5.72 10.44 0.74
CA ARG A 120 6.51 9.90 -0.38
C ARG A 120 6.93 10.99 -1.36
N ILE A 121 5.98 11.78 -1.85
CA ILE A 121 6.25 12.81 -2.85
C ILE A 121 7.23 13.84 -2.27
N ARG A 122 7.01 14.29 -1.04
CA ARG A 122 7.94 15.19 -0.36
C ARG A 122 9.35 14.60 -0.26
N LEU A 123 9.47 13.36 0.23
CA LEU A 123 10.79 12.72 0.36
C LEU A 123 11.51 12.64 -0.99
N LEU A 124 10.80 12.32 -2.07
CA LEU A 124 11.41 12.21 -3.40
C LEU A 124 11.92 13.56 -3.92
N ILE A 125 11.20 14.65 -3.63
CA ILE A 125 11.62 16.02 -4.00
C ILE A 125 12.86 16.42 -3.20
N GLU A 126 12.86 16.18 -1.88
CA GLU A 126 14.02 16.46 -1.02
C GLU A 126 15.26 15.67 -1.45
N LEU A 127 15.11 14.37 -1.73
CA LEU A 127 16.19 13.54 -2.27
C LEU A 127 16.67 14.06 -3.63
N HIS A 128 15.80 14.70 -4.42
CA HIS A 128 16.20 15.31 -5.68
C HIS A 128 17.02 16.58 -5.50
N HIS A 129 16.71 17.40 -4.50
CA HIS A 129 17.49 18.60 -4.21
C HIS A 129 18.85 18.32 -3.57
N LEU A 130 19.02 17.20 -2.87
CA LEU A 130 20.31 16.82 -2.29
C LEU A 130 21.36 16.37 -3.32
N ASP A 131 21.01 16.35 -4.62
CA ASP A 131 21.84 15.93 -5.76
C ASP A 131 22.64 14.64 -5.51
N ILE A 132 22.05 13.74 -4.73
CA ILE A 132 22.63 12.42 -4.41
C ILE A 132 22.60 11.49 -5.63
N TYR A 133 22.08 11.94 -6.76
CA TYR A 133 21.98 11.15 -7.96
C TYR A 133 23.31 11.08 -8.68
N GLY A 134 23.74 9.85 -8.96
CA GLY A 134 24.96 9.59 -9.70
C GLY A 134 24.83 8.30 -10.51
N THR A 135 25.95 7.82 -11.05
CA THR A 135 25.96 6.61 -11.88
C THR A 135 25.47 5.34 -11.16
N ARG A 136 25.59 5.30 -9.83
CA ARG A 136 25.16 4.16 -8.99
C ARG A 136 23.80 4.37 -8.30
N PHE A 137 23.35 5.62 -8.15
CA PHE A 137 22.09 5.95 -7.48
C PHE A 137 21.25 6.80 -8.43
N THR A 138 20.41 6.15 -9.23
CA THR A 138 19.56 6.83 -10.22
C THR A 138 18.26 7.31 -9.58
N ALA A 139 17.63 8.32 -10.18
CA ALA A 139 16.31 8.78 -9.77
C ALA A 139 15.26 7.65 -9.76
N GLU A 140 15.35 6.71 -10.71
CA GLU A 140 14.50 5.53 -10.76
C GLU A 140 14.71 4.61 -9.55
N LEU A 141 15.97 4.35 -9.17
CA LEU A 141 16.29 3.54 -7.99
C LEU A 141 15.82 4.22 -6.70
N ALA A 142 15.99 5.54 -6.57
CA ALA A 142 15.48 6.29 -5.43
C ALA A 142 13.95 6.24 -5.34
N HIS A 143 13.27 6.38 -6.48
CA HIS A 143 11.81 6.27 -6.58
C HIS A 143 11.31 4.88 -6.17
N LEU A 144 12.05 3.84 -6.56
CA LEU A 144 11.80 2.45 -6.19
C LEU A 144 12.00 2.22 -4.69
N ILE A 145 13.17 2.58 -4.15
CA ILE A 145 13.50 2.41 -2.73
C ILE A 145 12.54 3.21 -1.86
N GLY A 146 12.31 4.49 -2.17
CA GLY A 146 11.36 5.33 -1.46
C GLY A 146 9.94 4.77 -1.53
N GLY A 147 9.55 4.23 -2.69
CA GLY A 147 8.29 3.50 -2.86
C GLY A 147 8.18 2.28 -1.94
N VAL A 148 9.20 1.43 -1.88
CA VAL A 148 9.19 0.25 -1.00
C VAL A 148 9.21 0.68 0.47
N VAL A 149 10.17 1.49 0.89
CA VAL A 149 10.33 1.88 2.30
C VAL A 149 9.08 2.57 2.83
N ILE A 150 8.54 3.56 2.11
CA ILE A 150 7.36 4.30 2.56
C ILE A 150 6.09 3.47 2.40
N TYR A 151 5.76 2.96 1.21
CA TYR A 151 4.49 2.25 1.04
C TYR A 151 4.46 0.94 1.80
N TYR A 152 5.51 0.12 1.69
CA TYR A 152 5.51 -1.17 2.37
C TYR A 152 5.65 -1.01 3.89
N GLY A 153 6.52 -0.10 4.35
CA GLY A 153 6.65 0.22 5.77
C GLY A 153 5.34 0.73 6.37
N SER A 154 4.67 1.69 5.71
CA SER A 154 3.36 2.18 6.14
C SER A 154 2.28 1.11 6.10
N LEU A 155 2.31 0.19 5.13
CA LEU A 155 1.37 -0.93 5.05
C LEU A 155 1.53 -1.87 6.26
N LEU A 156 2.77 -2.20 6.64
CA LEU A 156 3.05 -3.00 7.83
C LEU A 156 2.54 -2.30 9.10
N CYS A 157 2.84 -1.01 9.26
CA CYS A 157 2.39 -0.22 10.40
C CYS A 157 0.86 -0.16 10.48
N LEU A 158 0.19 0.13 9.36
CA LEU A 158 -1.27 0.20 9.28
C LEU A 158 -1.91 -1.15 9.62
N PHE A 159 -1.41 -2.24 9.03
CA PHE A 159 -1.94 -3.57 9.27
C PHE A 159 -1.73 -4.03 10.72
N TRP A 160 -0.57 -3.73 11.29
CA TRP A 160 -0.28 -3.98 12.70
C TRP A 160 -1.22 -3.19 13.61
N TRP A 161 -1.39 -1.89 13.36
CA TRP A 161 -2.25 -1.03 14.16
C TRP A 161 -3.71 -1.49 14.14
N VAL A 162 -4.25 -1.79 12.95
CA VAL A 162 -5.59 -2.39 12.78
C VAL A 162 -5.69 -3.73 13.51
N SER A 163 -4.66 -4.58 13.42
CA SER A 163 -4.64 -5.86 14.12
C SER A 163 -4.66 -5.72 15.64
N VAL A 164 -4.02 -4.68 16.20
CA VAL A 164 -4.06 -4.36 17.63
C VAL A 164 -5.46 -3.87 18.03
N ILE A 165 -6.05 -2.94 17.27
CA ILE A 165 -7.40 -2.42 17.54
C ILE A 165 -8.43 -3.55 17.52
N LEU A 166 -8.38 -4.43 16.52
CA LEU A 166 -9.32 -5.53 16.38
C LEU A 166 -9.15 -6.60 17.46
N LYS A 167 -7.92 -6.88 17.91
CA LYS A 167 -7.71 -7.77 19.07
C LYS A 167 -8.37 -7.25 20.35
N ARG A 168 -8.38 -5.92 20.54
CA ARG A 168 -9.01 -5.27 21.70
C ARG A 168 -10.54 -5.24 21.61
N ARG A 169 -11.10 -5.13 20.40
CA ARG A 169 -12.55 -4.99 20.17
C ARG A 169 -13.29 -6.28 19.85
N ALA A 170 -12.58 -7.29 19.34
CA ALA A 170 -13.13 -8.57 18.96
C ALA A 170 -12.20 -9.68 19.49
N PRO A 171 -12.49 -10.28 20.65
CA PRO A 171 -11.77 -11.47 21.08
C PRO A 171 -11.99 -12.54 20.01
N VAL A 172 -10.90 -12.91 19.34
CA VAL A 172 -10.88 -13.92 18.29
C VAL A 172 -11.19 -15.27 18.95
N ALA A 173 -12.48 -15.61 18.98
CA ALA A 173 -12.95 -16.94 19.32
C ALA A 173 -14.04 -17.35 18.33
N ASN A 174 -13.60 -18.07 17.31
CA ASN A 174 -14.36 -19.09 16.58
C ASN A 174 -15.67 -18.61 15.92
N ALA A 175 -15.57 -17.72 14.93
CA ALA A 175 -16.66 -17.42 13.99
C ALA A 175 -16.73 -18.41 12.82
N THR A 176 -15.62 -19.10 12.49
CA THR A 176 -15.46 -19.93 11.29
C THR A 176 -15.02 -21.38 11.59
N GLY A 177 -14.80 -21.74 12.86
CA GLY A 177 -14.14 -23.00 13.25
C GLY A 177 -12.64 -23.07 12.89
N TRP A 178 -12.18 -22.19 11.99
CA TRP A 178 -10.79 -22.07 11.54
C TRP A 178 -10.40 -20.60 11.45
N ALA A 179 -9.44 -20.18 12.28
CA ALA A 179 -8.78 -18.89 12.17
C ALA A 179 -7.33 -19.13 11.71
N PRO A 180 -6.79 -18.30 10.80
CA PRO A 180 -5.37 -18.39 10.45
C PRO A 180 -4.53 -18.24 11.73
N PRO A 181 -3.46 -19.03 11.89
CA PRO A 181 -2.57 -18.86 13.03
C PRO A 181 -1.96 -17.44 13.01
N PRO A 182 -1.57 -16.88 14.18
CA PRO A 182 -1.10 -15.49 14.27
C PRO A 182 0.03 -15.12 13.31
N TRP A 183 0.92 -16.07 12.99
CA TRP A 183 2.02 -15.87 12.04
C TRP A 183 1.53 -15.71 10.59
N ALA A 184 0.42 -16.35 10.21
CA ALA A 184 -0.11 -16.27 8.84
C ALA A 184 -0.59 -14.84 8.50
N TRP A 185 -1.04 -14.08 9.49
CA TRP A 185 -1.42 -12.68 9.29
C TRP A 185 -0.23 -11.79 8.91
N TRP A 186 0.99 -12.15 9.31
CA TRP A 186 2.20 -11.43 8.89
C TRP A 186 2.55 -11.65 7.42
N LEU A 187 2.00 -12.69 6.78
CA LEU A 187 2.17 -12.92 5.35
C LEU A 187 1.22 -12.07 4.50
N VAL A 188 0.17 -11.49 5.08
CA VAL A 188 -0.84 -10.74 4.32
C VAL A 188 -0.25 -9.47 3.67
N PRO A 189 0.42 -8.55 4.41
CA PRO A 189 1.08 -7.39 3.80
C PRO A 189 2.13 -7.74 2.71
N PRO A 190 3.12 -8.63 2.94
CA PRO A 190 4.10 -8.97 1.90
C PRO A 190 3.44 -9.64 0.70
N ALA A 191 2.53 -10.59 0.89
CA ALA A 191 1.87 -11.26 -0.22
C ALA A 191 1.06 -10.27 -1.08
N GLY A 192 0.28 -9.39 -0.45
CA GLY A 192 -0.50 -8.37 -1.17
C GLY A 192 0.39 -7.37 -1.92
N TYR A 193 1.47 -6.91 -1.27
CA TYR A 193 2.40 -5.97 -1.87
C TYR A 193 3.18 -6.58 -3.06
N LEU A 194 3.69 -7.80 -2.91
CA LEU A 194 4.37 -8.49 -4.00
C LEU A 194 3.41 -8.80 -5.16
N LEU A 195 2.18 -9.21 -4.86
CA LEU A 195 1.16 -9.47 -5.88
C LEU A 195 0.83 -8.21 -6.68
N ILE A 196 0.66 -7.05 -6.04
CA ILE A 196 0.31 -5.82 -6.79
C ILE A 196 1.47 -5.28 -7.62
N THR A 197 2.70 -5.46 -7.12
CA THR A 197 3.92 -4.84 -7.67
C THR A 197 4.51 -5.71 -8.77
N LEU A 198 4.61 -7.02 -8.54
CA LEU A 198 5.21 -7.97 -9.48
C LEU A 198 4.17 -8.73 -10.30
N GLY A 199 2.98 -8.94 -9.77
CA GLY A 199 1.93 -9.70 -10.45
C GLY A 199 1.44 -9.03 -11.73
N ALA A 200 1.33 -7.70 -11.75
CA ALA A 200 0.84 -7.00 -12.94
C ALA A 200 1.79 -7.17 -14.16
N PRO A 201 3.11 -6.90 -14.07
CA PRO A 201 4.04 -7.17 -15.16
C PRO A 201 4.06 -8.63 -15.62
N LEU A 202 3.93 -9.58 -14.68
CA LEU A 202 3.91 -11.01 -14.99
C LEU A 202 2.66 -11.43 -15.75
N VAL A 203 1.49 -10.91 -15.36
CA VAL A 203 0.21 -11.23 -16.01
C VAL A 203 0.09 -10.57 -17.39
N THR A 204 0.58 -9.33 -17.54
CA THR A 204 0.52 -8.63 -18.83
C THR A 204 1.62 -9.05 -19.80
N GLY A 205 2.64 -9.76 -19.33
CA GLY A 205 3.82 -10.09 -20.12
C GLY A 205 4.78 -8.91 -20.34
N ASN A 206 4.54 -7.76 -19.70
CA ASN A 206 5.38 -6.56 -19.86
C ASN A 206 6.82 -6.78 -19.40
N PHE A 207 7.10 -7.78 -18.56
CA PHE A 207 8.48 -8.10 -18.17
C PHE A 207 9.33 -8.63 -19.33
N LEU A 208 8.71 -9.12 -20.41
CA LEU A 208 9.43 -9.66 -21.57
C LEU A 208 10.11 -8.59 -22.42
N SER A 209 9.69 -7.32 -22.32
CA SER A 209 10.32 -6.23 -23.06
C SER A 209 11.71 -5.88 -22.52
N ASP A 210 11.93 -6.04 -21.21
CA ASP A 210 13.23 -5.88 -20.57
C ASP A 210 13.33 -6.76 -19.31
N VAL A 211 13.74 -8.01 -19.53
CA VAL A 211 13.88 -9.01 -18.46
C VAL A 211 14.93 -8.59 -17.43
N ALA A 212 15.99 -7.88 -17.84
CA ALA A 212 17.06 -7.46 -16.94
C ALA A 212 16.62 -6.33 -16.01
N ALA A 213 15.88 -5.33 -16.53
CA ALA A 213 15.27 -4.29 -15.71
C ALA A 213 14.23 -4.87 -14.75
N PHE A 214 13.35 -5.77 -15.23
CA PHE A 214 12.38 -6.43 -14.36
C PHE A 214 13.04 -7.24 -13.25
N THR A 215 14.11 -7.99 -13.55
CA THR A 215 14.82 -8.79 -12.55
C THR A 215 15.42 -7.91 -11.47
N ARG A 216 16.09 -6.80 -11.83
CA ARG A 216 16.60 -5.82 -10.84
C ARG A 216 15.48 -5.25 -9.97
N HIS A 217 14.36 -4.87 -10.59
CA HIS A 217 13.20 -4.35 -9.87
C HIS A 217 12.65 -5.40 -8.88
N ALA A 218 12.39 -6.62 -9.35
CA ALA A 218 11.86 -7.72 -8.54
C ALA A 218 12.79 -8.08 -7.39
N THR A 219 14.09 -8.23 -7.63
CA THR A 219 15.09 -8.52 -6.59
C THR A 219 15.11 -7.41 -5.54
N THR A 220 15.11 -6.13 -5.95
CA THR A 220 15.12 -5.00 -5.01
C THR A 220 13.85 -4.99 -4.14
N VAL A 221 12.68 -5.18 -4.76
CA VAL A 221 11.40 -5.23 -4.05
C VAL A 221 11.37 -6.38 -3.04
N VAL A 222 11.77 -7.60 -3.45
CA VAL A 222 11.78 -8.78 -2.59
C VAL A 222 12.75 -8.62 -1.43
N LEU A 223 13.98 -8.17 -1.68
CA LEU A 223 14.99 -8.01 -0.62
C LEU A 223 14.58 -6.96 0.40
N LEU A 224 14.12 -5.78 -0.05
CA LEU A 224 13.73 -4.70 0.85
C LEU A 224 12.46 -5.03 1.63
N SER A 225 11.43 -5.58 0.97
CA SER A 225 10.21 -6.00 1.67
C SER A 225 10.47 -7.16 2.64
N GLY A 226 11.34 -8.10 2.26
CA GLY A 226 11.80 -9.17 3.15
C GLY A 226 12.49 -8.60 4.39
N ALA A 227 13.49 -7.73 4.21
CA ALA A 227 14.20 -7.08 5.30
C ALA A 227 13.28 -6.32 6.26
N LEU A 228 12.31 -5.55 5.72
CA LEU A 228 11.33 -4.81 6.52
C LEU A 228 10.34 -5.73 7.26
N SER A 229 10.10 -6.95 6.76
CA SER A 229 9.20 -7.92 7.40
C SER A 229 9.83 -8.68 8.56
N LEU A 230 11.17 -8.83 8.56
CA LEU A 230 11.89 -9.67 9.52
C LEU A 230 11.58 -9.35 10.99
N PRO A 231 11.57 -8.09 11.45
CA PRO A 231 11.30 -7.78 12.85
C PRO A 231 9.94 -8.31 13.34
N GLY A 232 8.89 -8.15 12.51
CA GLY A 232 7.54 -8.61 12.85
C GLY A 232 7.42 -10.13 12.89
N LEU A 233 8.11 -10.83 11.99
CA LEU A 233 8.15 -12.29 11.97
C LEU A 233 8.89 -12.83 13.21
N VAL A 234 10.06 -12.27 13.54
CA VAL A 234 10.85 -12.67 14.71
C VAL A 234 10.03 -12.51 16.00
N VAL A 235 9.36 -11.37 16.20
CA VAL A 235 8.55 -11.13 17.41
C VAL A 235 7.40 -12.13 17.58
N THR A 236 6.87 -12.69 16.48
CA THR A 236 5.76 -13.65 16.53
C THR A 236 6.18 -15.11 16.61
N LEU A 237 7.38 -15.44 16.16
CA LEU A 237 7.95 -16.78 16.27
C LEU A 237 8.64 -17.03 17.62
N ILE A 238 9.07 -15.97 18.34
CA ILE A 238 9.62 -16.13 19.70
C ILE A 238 8.54 -16.74 20.62
N PRO A 239 8.79 -17.94 21.20
CA PRO A 239 7.85 -18.61 22.10
C PRO A 239 7.47 -17.71 23.27
N ARG A 240 6.17 -17.71 23.63
CA ARG A 240 5.66 -16.94 24.78
C ARG A 240 6.32 -17.32 26.11
N SER A 241 6.96 -18.49 26.21
CA SER A 241 7.69 -18.93 27.42
C SER A 241 8.90 -18.05 27.77
N ILE A 242 9.41 -17.23 26.85
CA ILE A 242 10.55 -16.32 27.09
C ILE A 242 10.06 -14.89 27.45
N LYS A 243 8.79 -14.57 27.21
CA LYS A 243 8.22 -13.22 27.45
C LYS A 243 7.69 -13.00 28.87
N GLY A 244 7.94 -13.95 29.78
CA GLY A 244 7.45 -13.95 31.16
C GLY A 244 8.45 -14.55 32.13
N SER A 245 9.58 -13.87 32.30
CA SER A 245 10.48 -13.99 33.46
C SER A 245 10.93 -12.59 33.85
#